data_AF-A0A0J9YWI5-F1
#
_entry.id   AF-A0A0J9YWI5-F1
#
_cell.length_a   1.000
_cell.length_b   1.000
_cell.length_c   1.000
_cell.angle_alpha   90.00
_cell.angle_beta   90.00
_cell.angle_gamma   90.00
#
_symmetry.space_group_name_H-M   'P 1'
#
loop_
_entity.id
_entity.type
_entity.pdbx_description
1 polymer ?
#
loop_
_entity_poly.entity_id
_entity_poly.type
_entity_poly.pdbx_seq_one_letter_code
_entity_poly.pdbx_strand_id
1 'polypeptide(L)'
;DAAVSALAALCSEYYMKEPGEADPAIQEELITQYLAELRNPEEMTRCGFSLALGALPGFLLKGRLQQVLTGLRAVTHTSPEDVSFAESRRDGLKAIARICQTVGVKAGAPDEAVCGENVSQIYCALLGCMDDYTTDSRGDVGTWVRKAAMTSLMDLTLLLARSQPELIEAHTCERIMCCVAQQASEKIDRFRAHAASVFLTLLHFDSPPIPHVPHRGELEKLFPRSDVASVNWSAPSQAFPRITQLLGLPTYRYHVLLGLVVSLGGLTESTIRHSTQSLFEYMKGIQSDPQALGSFSGTLLQIFEDNLLNERVSVPLLKTLDHVLTHGCFDIFTTEEDHPFAVKLLALCKKEIKNSKDIQKLLSGIAVFCGMVQFPGDVRRQALLQLCLLLCHRFPLIRKTTASQVYETLLTYSDVVGADVLDEVVTVLSDTAWDAELAVVREQRNRLCDLLGVPRPQLVPQPGAC
;
A
#
# COMPACT_ATOMS: atom_id res chain seq x y z
N ASP A 1 -2.27 23.04 -20.38
CA ASP A 1 -1.63 22.49 -21.59
C ASP A 1 -1.37 23.53 -22.68
N ALA A 2 -2.38 24.15 -23.30
CA ALA A 2 -2.15 25.14 -24.37
C ALA A 2 -1.20 26.28 -23.99
N ALA A 3 -1.38 26.87 -22.78
CA ALA A 3 -0.49 27.92 -22.27
C ALA A 3 0.96 27.45 -22.08
N VAL A 4 1.16 26.21 -21.61
CA VAL A 4 2.49 25.61 -21.40
C VAL A 4 3.19 25.37 -22.74
N SER A 5 2.46 24.91 -23.75
CA SER A 5 2.98 24.74 -25.11
C SER A 5 3.31 26.09 -25.77
N ALA A 6 2.45 27.09 -25.58
CA ALA A 6 2.69 28.44 -26.08
C ALA A 6 3.94 29.07 -25.46
N LEU A 7 4.15 28.89 -24.16
CA LEU A 7 5.36 29.32 -23.47
C LEU A 7 6.63 28.70 -24.09
N ALA A 8 6.64 27.38 -24.29
CA ALA A 8 7.80 26.70 -24.87
C ALA A 8 8.14 27.23 -26.28
N ALA A 9 7.11 27.48 -27.10
CA ALA A 9 7.27 28.07 -28.42
C ALA A 9 7.80 29.51 -28.35
N LEU A 10 7.23 30.34 -27.45
CA LEU A 10 7.68 31.71 -27.23
C LEU A 10 9.14 31.76 -26.79
N CYS A 11 9.53 30.93 -25.82
CA CYS A 11 10.92 30.87 -25.37
C CYS A 11 11.87 30.50 -26.51
N SER A 12 11.49 29.51 -27.33
CA SER A 12 12.33 29.04 -28.44
C SER A 12 12.53 30.10 -29.52
N GLU A 13 11.51 30.92 -29.79
CA GLU A 13 11.56 31.96 -30.82
C GLU A 13 12.25 33.24 -30.35
N TYR A 14 11.99 33.67 -29.11
CA TYR A 14 12.37 35.02 -28.65
C TYR A 14 13.51 35.07 -27.63
N TYR A 15 13.81 33.97 -26.93
CA TYR A 15 14.83 33.96 -25.87
C TYR A 15 16.12 33.23 -26.25
N MET A 16 16.22 32.77 -27.49
CA MET A 16 17.44 32.21 -28.06
C MET A 16 18.26 33.33 -28.67
N LYS A 17 19.43 33.62 -28.08
CA LYS A 17 20.33 34.68 -28.56
C LYS A 17 21.24 34.17 -29.67
N GLU A 18 21.80 32.98 -29.46
CA GLU A 18 22.55 32.18 -30.44
C GLU A 18 22.01 30.75 -30.42
N PRO A 19 22.24 29.94 -31.48
CA PRO A 19 21.76 28.56 -31.53
C PRO A 19 22.18 27.75 -30.29
N GLY A 20 21.21 27.45 -29.41
CA GLY A 20 21.44 26.68 -28.19
C GLY A 20 21.93 27.50 -26.98
N GLU A 21 21.92 28.83 -27.05
CA GLU A 21 22.28 29.72 -25.94
C GLU A 21 21.16 30.71 -25.61
N ALA A 22 20.82 30.78 -24.32
CA ALA A 22 19.88 31.76 -23.79
C ALA A 22 20.56 33.12 -23.61
N ASP A 23 19.77 34.20 -23.65
CA ASP A 23 20.22 35.45 -23.04
C ASP A 23 20.36 35.24 -21.51
N PRO A 24 21.56 35.43 -20.92
CA PRO A 24 21.78 35.15 -19.50
C PRO A 24 20.91 35.98 -18.55
N ALA A 25 20.60 37.23 -18.91
CA ALA A 25 19.78 38.09 -18.07
C ALA A 25 18.32 37.60 -18.04
N ILE A 26 17.80 37.23 -19.22
CA ILE A 26 16.44 36.66 -19.34
C ILE A 26 16.37 35.30 -18.64
N GLN A 27 17.38 34.46 -18.83
CA GLN A 27 17.45 33.14 -18.19
C GLN A 27 17.42 33.28 -16.65
N GLU A 28 18.23 34.18 -16.08
CA GLU A 28 18.28 34.43 -14.65
C GLU A 28 16.96 34.93 -14.10
N GLU A 29 16.38 35.95 -14.74
CA GLU A 29 15.13 36.57 -14.31
C GLU A 29 13.97 35.56 -14.36
N LEU A 30 13.82 34.86 -15.49
CA LEU A 30 12.76 33.88 -15.71
C LEU A 30 12.83 32.73 -14.69
N ILE A 31 14.00 32.10 -14.54
CA ILE A 31 14.17 30.95 -13.64
C ILE A 31 13.96 31.37 -12.20
N THR A 32 14.52 32.51 -11.78
CA THR A 32 14.37 33.01 -10.41
C THR A 32 12.91 33.28 -10.07
N GLN A 33 12.18 33.95 -10.98
CA GLN A 33 10.76 34.20 -10.79
C GLN A 33 9.97 32.89 -10.69
N TYR A 34 10.20 31.95 -11.61
CA TYR A 34 9.41 30.71 -11.67
C TYR A 34 9.68 29.82 -10.45
N LEU A 35 10.92 29.79 -9.97
CA LEU A 35 11.30 29.08 -8.76
C LEU A 35 10.68 29.68 -7.49
N ALA A 36 10.54 31.01 -7.42
CA ALA A 36 9.88 31.66 -6.30
C ALA A 36 8.40 31.23 -6.20
N GLU A 37 7.72 31.14 -7.35
CA GLU A 37 6.31 30.76 -7.43
C GLU A 37 6.02 29.28 -7.12
N LEU A 38 7.05 28.42 -7.07
CA LEU A 38 6.91 27.05 -6.56
C LEU A 38 6.56 27.01 -5.07
N ARG A 39 6.76 28.10 -4.33
CA ARG A 39 6.42 28.23 -2.90
C ARG A 39 5.16 29.06 -2.68
N ASN A 40 4.42 29.40 -3.73
CA ASN A 40 3.22 30.22 -3.63
C ASN A 40 2.15 29.53 -2.74
N PRO A 41 1.42 30.26 -1.88
CA PRO A 41 0.36 29.65 -1.06
C PRO A 41 -0.81 29.07 -1.89
N GLU A 42 -0.93 29.41 -3.16
CA GLU A 42 -1.97 28.90 -4.06
C GLU A 42 -1.51 27.68 -4.86
N GLU A 43 -2.22 26.55 -4.71
CA GLU A 43 -1.90 25.29 -5.40
C GLU A 43 -1.82 25.48 -6.92
N MET A 44 -2.80 26.17 -7.51
CA MET A 44 -2.88 26.33 -8.97
C MET A 44 -1.71 27.13 -9.54
N THR A 45 -1.18 28.08 -8.77
CA THR A 45 0.02 28.82 -9.13
C THR A 45 1.23 27.89 -9.15
N ARG A 46 1.41 27.07 -8.11
CA ARG A 46 2.48 26.05 -8.08
C ARG A 46 2.36 25.06 -9.25
N CYS A 47 1.15 24.61 -9.58
CA CYS A 47 0.89 23.74 -10.74
C CYS A 47 1.35 24.41 -12.03
N GLY A 48 0.93 25.65 -12.27
CA GLY A 48 1.26 26.41 -13.47
C GLY A 48 2.76 26.58 -13.66
N PHE A 49 3.46 27.04 -12.62
CA PHE A 49 4.90 27.29 -12.67
C PHE A 49 5.72 25.99 -12.70
N SER A 50 5.26 24.91 -12.06
CA SER A 50 5.89 23.59 -12.21
C SER A 50 5.84 23.13 -13.66
N LEU A 51 4.67 23.17 -14.30
CA LEU A 51 4.52 22.78 -15.70
C LEU A 51 5.29 23.71 -16.65
N ALA A 52 5.36 25.00 -16.33
CA ALA A 52 6.12 25.99 -17.09
C ALA A 52 7.62 25.67 -17.07
N LEU A 53 8.20 25.45 -15.89
CA LEU A 53 9.60 25.00 -15.73
C LEU A 53 9.84 23.67 -16.47
N GLY A 54 8.89 22.73 -16.37
CA GLY A 54 8.93 21.47 -17.08
C GLY A 54 8.99 21.60 -18.61
N ALA A 55 8.48 22.70 -19.15
CA ALA A 55 8.36 22.95 -20.57
C ALA A 55 9.46 23.82 -21.17
N LEU A 56 10.38 24.34 -20.34
CA LEU A 56 11.47 25.17 -20.81
C LEU A 56 12.37 24.38 -21.77
N PRO A 57 12.75 24.97 -22.92
CA PRO A 57 13.76 24.42 -23.80
C PRO A 57 15.10 24.17 -23.08
N GLY A 58 15.86 23.17 -23.55
CA GLY A 58 17.12 22.76 -22.91
C GLY A 58 18.15 23.90 -22.79
N PHE A 59 18.19 24.83 -23.74
CA PHE A 59 19.11 25.97 -23.69
C PHE A 59 18.82 26.93 -22.52
N LEU A 60 17.58 27.02 -22.06
CA LEU A 60 17.21 27.79 -20.86
C LEU A 60 17.51 27.03 -19.58
N LEU A 61 17.61 25.70 -19.62
CA LEU A 61 17.92 24.89 -18.43
C LEU A 61 19.43 24.72 -18.20
N LYS A 62 20.23 24.91 -19.26
CA LYS A 62 21.69 24.76 -19.23
C LYS A 62 22.32 25.67 -18.18
N GLY A 63 23.12 25.10 -17.28
CA GLY A 63 23.79 25.82 -16.19
C GLY A 63 22.91 26.06 -14.95
N ARG A 64 21.62 25.67 -15.00
CA ARG A 64 20.62 25.93 -13.94
C ARG A 64 19.80 24.70 -13.58
N LEU A 65 20.10 23.56 -14.18
CA LEU A 65 19.32 22.33 -14.05
C LEU A 65 19.20 21.86 -12.59
N GLN A 66 20.30 21.89 -11.81
CA GLN A 66 20.24 21.45 -10.42
C GLN A 66 19.33 22.34 -9.57
N GLN A 67 19.37 23.65 -9.81
CA GLN A 67 18.51 24.60 -9.11
C GLN A 67 17.02 24.35 -9.42
N VAL A 68 16.70 24.14 -10.70
CA VAL A 68 15.33 23.85 -11.16
C VAL A 68 14.84 22.51 -10.59
N LEU A 69 15.64 21.46 -10.68
CA LEU A 69 15.29 20.14 -10.13
C LEU A 69 15.11 20.19 -8.61
N THR A 70 15.96 20.93 -7.89
CA THR A 70 15.84 21.10 -6.44
C THR A 70 14.54 21.80 -6.07
N GLY A 71 14.17 22.87 -6.80
CA GLY A 71 12.90 23.56 -6.60
C GLY A 71 11.69 22.65 -6.84
N LEU A 72 11.68 21.92 -7.96
CA LEU A 72 10.58 21.00 -8.28
C LEU A 72 10.49 19.82 -7.31
N ARG A 73 11.63 19.29 -6.83
CA ARG A 73 11.65 18.24 -5.79
C ARG A 73 11.07 18.75 -4.47
N ALA A 74 11.31 20.00 -4.11
CA ALA A 74 10.69 20.58 -2.92
C ALA A 74 9.15 20.58 -3.04
N VAL A 75 8.61 20.83 -4.25
CA VAL A 75 7.17 20.78 -4.51
C VAL A 75 6.58 19.38 -4.34
N THR A 76 7.36 18.31 -4.58
CA THR A 76 6.86 16.93 -4.47
C THR A 76 6.73 16.44 -3.03
N HIS A 77 7.31 17.15 -2.06
CA HIS A 77 7.21 16.80 -0.64
C HIS A 77 5.91 17.30 -0.02
N THR A 78 5.44 16.57 0.98
CA THR A 78 4.25 16.92 1.75
C THR A 78 4.65 17.66 3.03
N SER A 79 4.03 18.82 3.28
CA SER A 79 4.08 19.52 4.57
C SER A 79 2.67 19.61 5.18
N PRO A 80 2.52 19.94 6.47
CA PRO A 80 1.22 20.16 7.09
C PRO A 80 0.38 21.24 6.38
N GLU A 81 1.02 22.27 5.85
CA GLU A 81 0.38 23.39 5.17
C GLU A 81 -0.10 23.00 3.76
N ASP A 82 0.63 22.11 3.10
CA ASP A 82 0.46 21.79 1.68
C ASP A 82 -0.09 20.37 1.47
N VAL A 83 -0.60 19.73 2.52
CA VAL A 83 -0.99 18.31 2.49
C VAL A 83 -2.02 18.01 1.41
N SER A 84 -2.97 18.93 1.21
CA SER A 84 -4.03 18.82 0.19
C SER A 84 -3.54 19.08 -1.23
N PHE A 85 -2.31 19.57 -1.44
CA PHE A 85 -1.82 20.03 -2.75
C PHE A 85 -1.34 18.89 -3.66
N ALA A 86 -2.18 17.87 -3.83
CA ALA A 86 -1.88 16.70 -4.63
C ALA A 86 -1.69 17.04 -6.11
N GLU A 87 -2.36 18.06 -6.65
CA GLU A 87 -2.21 18.45 -8.06
C GLU A 87 -0.86 19.13 -8.29
N SER A 88 -0.42 19.95 -7.34
CA SER A 88 0.91 20.55 -7.38
C SER A 88 2.01 19.50 -7.35
N ARG A 89 1.90 18.50 -6.46
CA ARG A 89 2.87 17.38 -6.40
C ARG A 89 2.90 16.59 -7.71
N ARG A 90 1.72 16.25 -8.23
CA ARG A 90 1.56 15.56 -9.53
C ARG A 90 2.26 16.33 -10.66
N ASP A 91 2.05 17.63 -10.74
CA ASP A 91 2.59 18.43 -11.85
C ASP A 91 4.09 18.72 -11.67
N GLY A 92 4.59 18.79 -10.44
CA GLY A 92 6.02 18.76 -10.13
C GLY A 92 6.71 17.49 -10.65
N LEU A 93 6.12 16.32 -10.44
CA LEU A 93 6.65 15.04 -10.95
C LEU A 93 6.68 14.97 -12.48
N LYS A 94 5.62 15.46 -13.13
CA LYS A 94 5.58 15.55 -14.60
C LYS A 94 6.65 16.51 -15.12
N ALA A 95 6.84 17.64 -14.46
CA ALA A 95 7.86 18.62 -14.82
C ALA A 95 9.27 18.05 -14.72
N ILE A 96 9.58 17.34 -13.63
CA ILE A 96 10.86 16.65 -13.44
C ILE A 96 11.11 15.66 -14.58
N ALA A 97 10.14 14.80 -14.90
CA ALA A 97 10.30 13.82 -15.99
C ALA A 97 10.46 14.48 -17.36
N ARG A 98 9.68 15.53 -17.64
CA ARG A 98 9.80 16.28 -18.90
C ARG A 98 11.16 16.96 -19.03
N ILE A 99 11.67 17.56 -17.96
CA ILE A 99 13.02 18.13 -17.93
C ILE A 99 14.06 17.05 -18.27
N CYS A 100 13.98 15.86 -17.66
CA CYS A 100 14.89 14.76 -17.96
C CYS A 100 14.90 14.41 -19.46
N GLN A 101 13.73 14.35 -20.10
CA GLN A 101 13.62 14.12 -21.54
C GLN A 101 14.21 15.28 -22.37
N THR A 102 13.99 16.52 -21.95
CA THR A 102 14.47 17.72 -22.65
C THR A 102 16.00 17.84 -22.62
N VAL A 103 16.62 17.62 -21.45
CA VAL A 103 18.07 17.77 -21.28
C VAL A 103 18.87 16.53 -21.68
N GLY A 104 18.20 15.36 -21.70
CA GLY A 104 18.82 14.08 -22.00
C GLY A 104 19.78 13.62 -20.92
N VAL A 105 20.64 12.67 -21.28
CA VAL A 105 21.60 12.03 -20.37
C VAL A 105 23.02 12.26 -20.89
N LYS A 106 23.92 12.78 -20.05
CA LYS A 106 25.34 13.00 -20.39
C LYS A 106 26.21 12.80 -19.15
N ALA A 107 27.41 12.27 -19.32
CA ALA A 107 28.35 12.09 -18.21
C ALA A 107 28.96 13.43 -17.77
N GLY A 108 29.09 13.64 -16.45
CA GLY A 108 29.95 14.68 -15.85
C GLY A 108 29.47 16.13 -15.95
N ALA A 109 28.18 16.38 -16.17
CA ALA A 109 27.62 17.73 -16.26
C ALA A 109 26.25 17.84 -15.57
N PRO A 110 26.20 17.89 -14.21
CA PRO A 110 24.95 17.87 -13.45
C PRO A 110 24.02 19.06 -13.72
N ASP A 111 24.57 20.19 -14.18
CA ASP A 111 23.81 21.38 -14.55
C ASP A 111 23.38 21.44 -16.03
N GLU A 112 23.75 20.44 -16.84
CA GLU A 112 23.38 20.40 -18.26
C GLU A 112 22.51 19.20 -18.63
N ALA A 113 22.64 18.07 -17.94
CA ALA A 113 21.93 16.85 -18.26
C ALA A 113 21.70 15.95 -17.03
N VAL A 114 20.91 14.91 -17.20
CA VAL A 114 20.84 13.81 -16.22
C VAL A 114 22.16 13.05 -16.23
N CYS A 115 22.73 12.80 -15.05
CA CYS A 115 24.01 12.13 -14.87
C CYS A 115 24.10 11.43 -13.51
N GLY A 116 25.20 10.71 -13.25
CA GLY A 116 25.41 9.97 -12.00
C GLY A 116 25.31 10.82 -10.72
N GLU A 117 25.58 12.12 -10.79
CA GLU A 117 25.53 13.01 -9.63
C GLU A 117 24.10 13.42 -9.22
N ASN A 118 23.15 13.41 -10.15
CA ASN A 118 21.78 13.91 -9.91
C ASN A 118 20.70 12.83 -10.04
N VAL A 119 20.96 11.73 -10.75
CA VAL A 119 19.97 10.69 -11.07
C VAL A 119 19.38 10.03 -9.83
N SER A 120 20.20 9.79 -8.80
CA SER A 120 19.75 9.20 -7.53
C SER A 120 18.72 10.08 -6.83
N GLN A 121 18.93 11.39 -6.82
CA GLN A 121 18.02 12.36 -6.21
C GLN A 121 16.70 12.48 -6.98
N ILE A 122 16.76 12.37 -8.31
CA ILE A 122 15.57 12.36 -9.17
C ILE A 122 14.76 11.09 -8.86
N TYR A 123 15.38 9.91 -8.89
CA TYR A 123 14.69 8.66 -8.54
C TYR A 123 14.11 8.68 -7.14
N CYS A 124 14.84 9.19 -6.15
CA CYS A 124 14.33 9.33 -4.78
C CYS A 124 13.07 10.19 -4.69
N ALA A 125 13.01 11.30 -5.43
CA ALA A 125 11.82 12.15 -5.47
C ALA A 125 10.63 11.44 -6.11
N LEU A 126 10.85 10.78 -7.25
CA LEU A 126 9.80 10.03 -7.95
C LEU A 126 9.29 8.84 -7.12
N LEU A 127 10.19 8.06 -6.52
CA LEU A 127 9.85 6.92 -5.67
C LEU A 127 9.16 7.37 -4.38
N GLY A 128 9.57 8.48 -3.77
CA GLY A 128 8.93 9.02 -2.56
C GLY A 128 7.46 9.37 -2.75
N CYS A 129 7.04 9.64 -3.99
CA CYS A 129 5.65 9.93 -4.34
C CYS A 129 4.81 8.68 -4.64
N MET A 130 5.39 7.47 -4.63
CA MET A 130 4.64 6.22 -4.82
C MET A 130 3.78 5.85 -3.60
N ASP A 131 4.05 6.45 -2.45
CA ASP A 131 3.30 6.28 -1.19
C ASP A 131 2.36 7.47 -0.90
N ASP A 132 2.08 8.30 -1.91
CA ASP A 132 1.12 9.40 -1.75
C ASP A 132 -0.31 8.87 -1.70
N TYR A 133 -0.84 8.87 -0.48
CA TYR A 133 -2.15 8.37 -0.13
C TYR A 133 -3.05 9.48 0.44
N THR A 134 -2.78 10.73 0.06
CA THR A 134 -3.57 11.90 0.46
C THR A 134 -5.02 11.75 0.02
N THR A 135 -5.94 12.09 0.92
CA THR A 135 -7.37 12.12 0.67
C THR A 135 -7.95 13.51 0.91
N ASP A 136 -8.90 13.93 0.08
CA ASP A 136 -9.73 15.12 0.31
C ASP A 136 -11.23 14.77 0.10
N SER A 137 -12.10 15.79 -0.03
CA SER A 137 -13.53 15.60 -0.26
C SER A 137 -13.87 14.84 -1.56
N ARG A 138 -12.93 14.73 -2.51
CA ARG A 138 -13.04 13.99 -3.78
C ARG A 138 -12.58 12.53 -3.63
N GLY A 139 -12.05 12.13 -2.46
CA GLY A 139 -11.52 10.80 -2.20
C GLY A 139 -9.99 10.76 -2.22
N ASP A 140 -9.41 9.64 -2.67
CA ASP A 140 -7.95 9.43 -2.77
C ASP A 140 -7.36 10.23 -3.95
N VAL A 141 -7.07 11.50 -3.71
CA VAL A 141 -6.41 12.41 -4.67
C VAL A 141 -4.92 12.11 -4.85
N GLY A 142 -4.31 11.41 -3.88
CA GLY A 142 -2.94 10.88 -3.98
C GLY A 142 -2.77 9.92 -5.17
N THR A 143 -3.86 9.30 -5.65
CA THR A 143 -3.84 8.51 -6.90
C THR A 143 -3.29 9.29 -8.11
N TRP A 144 -3.49 10.60 -8.18
CA TRP A 144 -2.96 11.43 -9.27
C TRP A 144 -1.44 11.56 -9.20
N VAL A 145 -0.92 11.70 -7.97
CA VAL A 145 0.51 11.80 -7.67
C VAL A 145 1.17 10.46 -7.98
N ARG A 146 0.65 9.35 -7.45
CA ARG A 146 1.18 8.01 -7.70
C ARG A 146 1.15 7.64 -9.18
N LYS A 147 0.11 8.04 -9.92
CA LYS A 147 0.05 7.81 -11.37
C LYS A 147 1.12 8.59 -12.13
N ALA A 148 1.34 9.86 -11.77
CA ALA A 148 2.41 10.67 -12.35
C ALA A 148 3.78 10.08 -12.00
N ALA A 149 4.00 9.66 -10.75
CA ALA A 149 5.23 9.01 -10.32
C ALA A 149 5.54 7.75 -11.13
N MET A 150 4.56 6.85 -11.32
CA MET A 150 4.75 5.63 -12.14
C MET A 150 5.17 5.95 -13.58
N THR A 151 4.50 6.91 -14.23
CA THR A 151 4.87 7.33 -15.60
C THR A 151 6.24 7.97 -15.63
N SER A 152 6.55 8.88 -14.69
CA SER A 152 7.85 9.54 -14.59
C SER A 152 8.99 8.56 -14.36
N LEU A 153 8.78 7.54 -13.50
CA LEU A 153 9.74 6.46 -13.26
C LEU A 153 9.98 5.63 -14.52
N MET A 154 8.91 5.32 -15.25
CA MET A 154 9.01 4.63 -16.54
C MET A 154 9.84 5.45 -17.53
N ASP A 155 9.45 6.69 -17.77
CA ASP A 155 10.08 7.57 -18.77
C ASP A 155 11.57 7.80 -18.48
N LEU A 156 11.93 8.05 -17.22
CA LEU A 156 13.33 8.21 -16.81
C LEU A 156 14.13 6.92 -17.01
N THR A 157 13.56 5.78 -16.61
CA THR A 157 14.26 4.49 -16.73
C THR A 157 14.46 4.08 -18.18
N LEU A 158 13.47 4.33 -19.05
CA LEU A 158 13.61 4.11 -20.50
C LEU A 158 14.66 5.04 -21.13
N LEU A 159 14.70 6.31 -20.70
CA LEU A 159 15.70 7.28 -21.16
C LEU A 159 17.12 6.84 -20.79
N LEU A 160 17.32 6.43 -19.54
CA LEU A 160 18.61 5.95 -19.05
C LEU A 160 19.01 4.64 -19.73
N ALA A 161 18.09 3.68 -19.89
CA ALA A 161 18.36 2.42 -20.56
C ALA A 161 18.88 2.61 -21.99
N ARG A 162 18.35 3.61 -22.72
CA ARG A 162 18.79 3.97 -24.07
C ARG A 162 20.14 4.68 -24.13
N SER A 163 20.51 5.39 -23.07
CA SER A 163 21.61 6.37 -23.13
C SER A 163 22.81 5.95 -22.27
N GLN A 164 22.59 5.65 -20.99
CA GLN A 164 23.59 5.25 -20.00
C GLN A 164 22.97 4.25 -19.00
N PRO A 165 22.74 2.99 -19.41
CA PRO A 165 22.09 1.96 -18.58
C PRO A 165 22.82 1.70 -17.26
N GLU A 166 24.13 1.96 -17.19
CA GLU A 166 24.97 1.85 -15.99
C GLU A 166 24.55 2.76 -14.83
N LEU A 167 23.77 3.81 -15.11
CA LEU A 167 23.20 4.70 -14.08
C LEU A 167 21.97 4.10 -13.38
N ILE A 168 21.41 3.01 -13.91
CA ILE A 168 20.27 2.31 -13.30
C ILE A 168 20.80 1.31 -12.28
N GLU A 169 20.85 1.71 -11.01
CA GLU A 169 21.29 0.81 -9.95
C GLU A 169 20.30 -0.33 -9.72
N ALA A 170 20.82 -1.51 -9.35
CA ALA A 170 20.00 -2.71 -9.13
C ALA A 170 18.92 -2.49 -8.05
N HIS A 171 19.29 -1.86 -6.94
CA HIS A 171 18.37 -1.57 -5.85
C HIS A 171 17.24 -0.59 -6.28
N THR A 172 17.56 0.35 -7.18
CA THR A 172 16.59 1.30 -7.73
C THR A 172 15.62 0.60 -8.67
N CYS A 173 16.11 -0.26 -9.57
CA CYS A 173 15.27 -1.05 -10.47
C CYS A 173 14.33 -1.97 -9.68
N GLU A 174 14.84 -2.64 -8.66
CA GLU A 174 14.03 -3.46 -7.76
C GLU A 174 12.91 -2.66 -7.11
N ARG A 175 13.23 -1.51 -6.49
CA ARG A 175 12.22 -0.64 -5.87
C ARG A 175 11.15 -0.18 -6.86
N ILE A 176 11.53 0.22 -8.07
CA ILE A 176 10.58 0.62 -9.11
C ILE A 176 9.62 -0.53 -9.42
N MET A 177 10.17 -1.71 -9.72
CA MET A 177 9.36 -2.86 -10.10
C MET A 177 8.44 -3.30 -8.94
N CYS A 178 8.92 -3.29 -7.70
CA CYS A 178 8.12 -3.63 -6.51
C CYS A 178 6.99 -2.61 -6.25
N CYS A 179 7.29 -1.31 -6.28
CA CYS A 179 6.28 -0.27 -6.08
C CYS A 179 5.21 -0.33 -7.18
N VAL A 180 5.60 -0.50 -8.44
CA VAL A 180 4.64 -0.63 -9.55
C VAL A 180 3.79 -1.91 -9.41
N ALA A 181 4.38 -3.04 -9.00
CA ALA A 181 3.64 -4.27 -8.74
C ALA A 181 2.60 -4.11 -7.59
N GLN A 182 2.92 -3.36 -6.54
CA GLN A 182 1.96 -2.99 -5.50
C GLN A 182 0.80 -2.19 -6.09
N GLN A 183 1.08 -1.14 -6.87
CA GLN A 183 0.04 -0.32 -7.51
C GLN A 183 -0.85 -1.15 -8.46
N ALA A 184 -0.28 -2.14 -9.16
CA ALA A 184 -1.02 -3.08 -9.97
C ALA A 184 -1.92 -4.01 -9.13
N SER A 185 -1.60 -4.21 -7.86
CA SER A 185 -2.36 -5.07 -6.95
C SER A 185 -3.49 -4.33 -6.21
N GLU A 186 -3.61 -3.00 -6.37
CA GLU A 186 -4.56 -2.16 -5.65
C GLU A 186 -5.98 -2.09 -6.28
N LYS A 187 -6.90 -1.46 -5.53
CA LYS A 187 -8.35 -1.56 -5.69
C LYS A 187 -8.96 -0.80 -6.87
N ILE A 188 -8.23 0.14 -7.49
CA ILE A 188 -8.78 1.06 -8.50
C ILE A 188 -8.45 0.56 -9.90
N ASP A 189 -9.47 0.15 -10.65
CA ASP A 189 -9.33 -0.51 -11.95
C ASP A 189 -8.45 0.23 -12.97
N ARG A 190 -8.71 1.52 -13.20
CA ARG A 190 -7.93 2.35 -14.13
C ARG A 190 -6.47 2.51 -13.70
N PHE A 191 -6.24 2.50 -12.39
CA PHE A 191 -4.93 2.70 -11.81
C PHE A 191 -4.12 1.40 -11.86
N ARG A 192 -4.74 0.27 -11.54
CA ARG A 192 -4.20 -1.08 -11.77
C ARG A 192 -3.81 -1.29 -13.22
N ALA A 193 -4.67 -0.90 -14.17
CA ALA A 193 -4.36 -1.02 -15.59
C ALA A 193 -3.13 -0.18 -16.00
N HIS A 194 -3.01 1.05 -15.47
CA HIS A 194 -1.85 1.90 -15.70
C HIS A 194 -0.56 1.31 -15.11
N ALA A 195 -0.62 0.82 -13.87
CA ALA A 195 0.52 0.17 -13.21
C ALA A 195 0.97 -1.09 -13.95
N ALA A 196 0.02 -1.94 -14.37
CA ALA A 196 0.33 -3.12 -15.19
C ALA A 196 1.00 -2.73 -16.52
N SER A 197 0.50 -1.68 -17.19
CA SER A 197 1.12 -1.15 -18.41
C SER A 197 2.56 -0.71 -18.18
N VAL A 198 2.83 0.03 -17.10
CA VAL A 198 4.19 0.47 -16.72
C VAL A 198 5.08 -0.73 -16.42
N PHE A 199 4.62 -1.69 -15.61
CA PHE A 199 5.36 -2.90 -15.26
C PHE A 199 5.78 -3.69 -16.50
N LEU A 200 4.82 -3.94 -17.40
CA LEU A 200 5.06 -4.69 -18.63
C LEU A 200 5.92 -3.92 -19.62
N THR A 201 5.78 -2.60 -19.69
CA THR A 201 6.66 -1.75 -20.52
C THR A 201 8.11 -1.86 -20.04
N LEU A 202 8.35 -1.78 -18.73
CA LEU A 202 9.70 -1.93 -18.16
C LEU A 202 10.26 -3.34 -18.37
N LEU A 203 9.44 -4.37 -18.13
CA LEU A 203 9.83 -5.77 -18.32
C LEU A 203 10.18 -6.06 -19.78
N HIS A 204 9.34 -5.63 -20.72
CA HIS A 204 9.47 -5.97 -22.14
C HIS A 204 10.19 -4.91 -22.97
N PHE A 205 10.77 -3.89 -22.35
CA PHE A 205 11.63 -2.98 -23.09
C PHE A 205 12.87 -3.73 -23.58
N ASP A 206 13.21 -3.59 -24.86
CA ASP A 206 14.26 -4.36 -25.55
C ASP A 206 15.23 -3.49 -26.36
N SER A 207 15.19 -2.17 -26.18
CA SER A 207 15.93 -1.22 -27.01
C SER A 207 16.80 -0.24 -26.21
N PRO A 208 17.87 -0.69 -25.51
CA PRO A 208 18.21 -2.07 -25.12
C PRO A 208 17.42 -2.52 -23.87
N PRO A 209 17.48 -3.80 -23.46
CA PRO A 209 16.79 -4.27 -22.26
C PRO A 209 17.19 -3.49 -20.99
N ILE A 210 16.20 -3.20 -20.13
CA ILE A 210 16.46 -2.53 -18.85
C ILE A 210 17.30 -3.47 -17.96
N PRO A 211 18.47 -3.03 -17.47
CA PRO A 211 19.32 -3.85 -16.62
C PRO A 211 18.66 -4.07 -15.25
N HIS A 212 19.08 -5.13 -14.55
CA HIS A 212 18.73 -5.41 -13.17
C HIS A 212 17.24 -5.61 -12.83
N VAL A 213 16.35 -5.81 -13.81
CA VAL A 213 14.96 -6.23 -13.53
C VAL A 213 15.00 -7.54 -12.74
N PRO A 214 14.51 -7.58 -11.48
CA PRO A 214 14.66 -8.75 -10.64
C PRO A 214 13.75 -9.88 -11.13
N HIS A 215 14.27 -11.11 -11.11
CA HIS A 215 13.55 -12.31 -11.62
C HIS A 215 13.08 -12.17 -13.07
N ARG A 216 13.83 -11.45 -13.93
CA ARG A 216 13.44 -11.19 -15.34
C ARG A 216 12.99 -12.46 -16.08
N GLY A 217 13.75 -13.55 -15.96
CA GLY A 217 13.46 -14.80 -16.67
C GLY A 217 12.15 -15.46 -16.20
N GLU A 218 11.86 -15.41 -14.91
CA GLU A 218 10.60 -15.88 -14.32
C GLU A 218 9.44 -14.96 -14.72
N LEU A 219 9.64 -13.64 -14.67
CA LEU A 219 8.63 -12.67 -15.07
C LEU A 219 8.25 -12.80 -16.54
N GLU A 220 9.21 -13.01 -17.44
CA GLU A 220 8.93 -13.21 -18.87
C GLU A 220 8.14 -14.52 -19.13
N LYS A 221 8.27 -15.53 -18.26
CA LYS A 221 7.45 -16.74 -18.30
C LYS A 221 6.05 -16.53 -17.73
N LEU A 222 5.92 -15.76 -16.65
CA LEU A 222 4.63 -15.43 -16.03
C LEU A 222 3.81 -14.46 -16.89
N PHE A 223 4.50 -13.56 -17.59
CA PHE A 223 3.94 -12.51 -18.43
C PHE A 223 4.53 -12.56 -19.85
N PRO A 224 4.24 -13.60 -20.67
CA PRO A 224 4.67 -13.60 -22.06
C PRO A 224 4.01 -12.46 -22.83
N ARG A 225 4.76 -11.78 -23.73
CA ARG A 225 4.26 -10.64 -24.52
C ARG A 225 2.96 -10.93 -25.25
N SER A 226 2.84 -12.14 -25.82
CA SER A 226 1.64 -12.60 -26.54
C SER A 226 0.41 -12.64 -25.66
N ASP A 227 0.57 -13.10 -24.42
CA ASP A 227 -0.52 -13.38 -23.51
C ASP A 227 -1.05 -12.08 -22.92
N VAL A 228 -0.13 -11.24 -22.42
CA VAL A 228 -0.46 -10.00 -21.73
C VAL A 228 -1.04 -8.90 -22.63
N ALA A 229 -0.77 -8.95 -23.94
CA ALA A 229 -1.31 -8.00 -24.91
C ALA A 229 -2.84 -8.07 -25.03
N SER A 230 -3.43 -9.24 -24.77
CA SER A 230 -4.88 -9.47 -24.84
C SER A 230 -5.61 -9.27 -23.51
N VAL A 231 -4.87 -9.11 -22.40
CA VAL A 231 -5.43 -9.01 -21.05
C VAL A 231 -6.02 -7.62 -20.83
N ASN A 232 -7.28 -7.57 -20.40
CA ASN A 232 -7.88 -6.36 -19.90
C ASN A 232 -7.47 -6.14 -18.43
N TRP A 233 -6.37 -5.43 -18.20
CA TRP A 233 -5.86 -5.13 -16.86
C TRP A 233 -6.79 -4.28 -15.99
N SER A 234 -7.77 -3.59 -16.60
CA SER A 234 -8.80 -2.89 -15.82
C SER A 234 -9.81 -3.87 -15.21
N ALA A 235 -10.06 -5.02 -15.83
CA ALA A 235 -11.00 -6.02 -15.34
C ALA A 235 -10.40 -6.85 -14.19
N PRO A 236 -10.97 -6.82 -12.97
CA PRO A 236 -10.48 -7.60 -11.83
C PRO A 236 -10.31 -9.09 -12.12
N SER A 237 -11.27 -9.67 -12.84
CA SER A 237 -11.31 -11.11 -13.17
C SER A 237 -10.15 -11.58 -14.06
N GLN A 238 -9.53 -10.68 -14.83
CA GLN A 238 -8.39 -11.02 -15.68
C GLN A 238 -7.06 -10.59 -15.04
N ALA A 239 -7.04 -9.48 -14.32
CA ALA A 239 -5.83 -8.91 -13.74
C ALA A 239 -5.35 -9.71 -12.51
N PHE A 240 -6.21 -9.96 -11.52
CA PHE A 240 -5.79 -10.55 -10.25
C PHE A 240 -5.22 -11.98 -10.36
N PRO A 241 -5.76 -12.88 -11.20
CA PRO A 241 -5.17 -14.21 -11.37
C PRO A 241 -3.73 -14.18 -11.92
N ARG A 242 -3.36 -13.11 -12.63
CA ARG A 242 -1.99 -12.92 -13.15
C ARG A 242 -1.09 -12.22 -12.14
N ILE A 243 -1.60 -11.17 -11.49
CA ILE A 243 -0.84 -10.40 -10.49
C ILE A 243 -0.47 -11.28 -9.28
N THR A 244 -1.37 -12.13 -8.80
CA THR A 244 -1.14 -13.00 -7.64
C THR A 244 -0.01 -14.00 -7.86
N GLN A 245 0.36 -14.33 -9.11
CA GLN A 245 1.51 -15.17 -9.41
C GLN A 245 2.83 -14.56 -8.94
N LEU A 246 2.91 -13.22 -8.84
CA LEU A 246 4.07 -12.51 -8.30
C LEU A 246 4.32 -12.82 -6.82
N LEU A 247 3.32 -13.31 -6.06
CA LEU A 247 3.50 -13.73 -4.67
C LEU A 247 4.52 -14.89 -4.54
N GLY A 248 4.70 -15.67 -5.62
CA GLY A 248 5.71 -16.72 -5.69
C GLY A 248 7.15 -16.18 -5.68
N LEU A 249 7.35 -14.91 -6.06
CA LEU A 249 8.67 -14.28 -6.16
C LEU A 249 8.97 -13.48 -4.88
N PRO A 250 10.00 -13.83 -4.08
CA PRO A 250 10.27 -13.20 -2.79
C PRO A 250 10.41 -11.68 -2.84
N THR A 251 11.08 -11.14 -3.88
CA THR A 251 11.29 -9.70 -4.08
C THR A 251 9.99 -8.91 -4.19
N TYR A 252 8.95 -9.51 -4.80
CA TYR A 252 7.67 -8.85 -5.05
C TYR A 252 6.63 -9.10 -3.96
N ARG A 253 6.77 -10.18 -3.20
CA ARG A 253 5.73 -10.72 -2.31
C ARG A 253 5.17 -9.69 -1.32
N TYR A 254 6.03 -8.93 -0.62
CA TYR A 254 5.60 -7.91 0.35
C TYR A 254 4.69 -6.86 -0.30
N HIS A 255 5.17 -6.26 -1.38
CA HIS A 255 4.51 -5.15 -2.08
C HIS A 255 3.21 -5.60 -2.76
N VAL A 256 3.21 -6.78 -3.38
CA VAL A 256 2.01 -7.36 -4.01
C VAL A 256 0.97 -7.72 -2.94
N LEU A 257 1.38 -8.37 -1.85
CA LEU A 257 0.46 -8.74 -0.77
C LEU A 257 -0.13 -7.51 -0.08
N LEU A 258 0.66 -6.46 0.14
CA LEU A 258 0.18 -5.18 0.66
C LEU A 258 -0.89 -4.56 -0.25
N GLY A 259 -0.65 -4.51 -1.57
CA GLY A 259 -1.63 -4.02 -2.53
C GLY A 259 -2.92 -4.86 -2.56
N LEU A 260 -2.80 -6.19 -2.50
CA LEU A 260 -3.95 -7.11 -2.43
C LEU A 260 -4.77 -6.91 -1.15
N VAL A 261 -4.12 -6.77 0.01
CA VAL A 261 -4.79 -6.51 1.30
C VAL A 261 -5.69 -5.27 1.22
N VAL A 262 -5.18 -4.18 0.63
CA VAL A 262 -5.98 -2.95 0.45
C VAL A 262 -7.10 -3.14 -0.57
N SER A 263 -6.96 -4.05 -1.54
CA SER A 263 -7.99 -4.43 -2.51
C SER A 263 -9.13 -5.26 -1.94
N LEU A 264 -8.82 -6.17 -1.01
CA LEU A 264 -9.81 -7.01 -0.33
C LEU A 264 -10.73 -6.17 0.57
N GLY A 265 -10.23 -5.07 1.13
CA GLY A 265 -11.02 -4.03 1.78
C GLY A 265 -11.63 -3.00 0.81
N GLY A 266 -11.73 -3.33 -0.48
CA GLY A 266 -11.97 -2.41 -1.59
C GLY A 266 -13.39 -1.81 -1.69
N LEU A 267 -13.60 -1.03 -2.76
CA LEU A 267 -14.80 -0.21 -2.96
C LEU A 267 -15.93 -0.92 -3.72
N THR A 268 -15.61 -1.93 -4.53
CA THR A 268 -16.58 -2.63 -5.40
C THR A 268 -16.59 -4.12 -5.10
N GLU A 269 -17.79 -4.71 -5.16
CA GLU A 269 -17.98 -6.14 -4.95
C GLU A 269 -17.15 -6.99 -5.91
N SER A 270 -17.04 -6.58 -7.18
CA SER A 270 -16.25 -7.27 -8.20
C SER A 270 -14.75 -7.32 -7.85
N THR A 271 -14.18 -6.20 -7.41
CA THR A 271 -12.77 -6.14 -7.00
C THR A 271 -12.50 -7.00 -5.79
N ILE A 272 -13.38 -6.93 -4.77
CA ILE A 272 -13.27 -7.77 -3.57
C ILE A 272 -13.34 -9.25 -3.98
N ARG A 273 -14.38 -9.65 -4.71
CA ARG A 273 -14.58 -11.04 -5.13
C ARG A 273 -13.37 -11.63 -5.89
N HIS A 274 -12.89 -10.94 -6.92
CA HIS A 274 -11.81 -11.48 -7.76
C HIS A 274 -10.43 -11.40 -7.10
N SER A 275 -10.17 -10.40 -6.25
CA SER A 275 -8.94 -10.36 -5.46
C SER A 275 -8.92 -11.47 -4.40
N THR A 276 -10.04 -11.70 -3.69
CA THR A 276 -10.18 -12.80 -2.71
C THR A 276 -9.98 -14.14 -3.37
N GLN A 277 -10.70 -14.39 -4.47
CA GLN A 277 -10.62 -15.65 -5.20
C GLN A 277 -9.19 -15.94 -5.66
N SER A 278 -8.53 -14.97 -6.28
CA SER A 278 -7.17 -15.17 -6.81
C SER A 278 -6.15 -15.39 -5.68
N LEU A 279 -6.29 -14.68 -4.55
CA LEU A 279 -5.43 -14.89 -3.38
C LEU A 279 -5.61 -16.29 -2.81
N PHE A 280 -6.85 -16.76 -2.68
CA PHE A 280 -7.15 -18.09 -2.16
C PHE A 280 -6.69 -19.20 -3.11
N GLU A 281 -6.83 -19.03 -4.42
CA GLU A 281 -6.30 -19.98 -5.41
C GLU A 281 -4.77 -20.08 -5.26
N TYR A 282 -4.06 -18.96 -5.11
CA TYR A 282 -2.63 -18.97 -4.83
C TYR A 282 -2.30 -19.66 -3.50
N MET A 283 -3.01 -19.33 -2.42
CA MET A 283 -2.77 -19.92 -1.09
C MET A 283 -3.01 -21.43 -1.08
N LYS A 284 -4.06 -21.92 -1.73
CA LYS A 284 -4.31 -23.36 -1.91
C LYS A 284 -3.15 -24.05 -2.63
N GLY A 285 -2.53 -23.38 -3.61
CA GLY A 285 -1.37 -23.90 -4.33
C GLY A 285 -0.12 -24.07 -3.47
N ILE A 286 0.01 -23.31 -2.37
CA ILE A 286 1.16 -23.40 -1.44
C ILE A 286 0.80 -24.03 -0.09
N GLN A 287 -0.48 -24.34 0.15
CA GLN A 287 -0.97 -24.76 1.47
C GLN A 287 -0.27 -26.03 1.98
N SER A 288 0.10 -26.95 1.08
CA SER A 288 0.80 -28.20 1.44
C SER A 288 2.33 -28.06 1.52
N ASP A 289 2.89 -26.88 1.25
CA ASP A 289 4.32 -26.58 1.35
C ASP A 289 4.58 -25.70 2.59
N PRO A 290 5.09 -26.27 3.69
CA PRO A 290 5.31 -25.51 4.93
C PRO A 290 6.29 -24.34 4.76
N GLN A 291 7.28 -24.43 3.86
CA GLN A 291 8.25 -23.36 3.65
C GLN A 291 7.64 -22.21 2.86
N ALA A 292 6.89 -22.51 1.80
CA ALA A 292 6.20 -21.49 1.01
C ALA A 292 5.11 -20.81 1.83
N LEU A 293 4.30 -21.58 2.58
CA LEU A 293 3.27 -21.05 3.46
C LEU A 293 3.87 -20.22 4.61
N GLY A 294 4.96 -20.69 5.23
CA GLY A 294 5.70 -19.94 6.26
C GLY A 294 6.28 -18.62 5.74
N SER A 295 6.80 -18.61 4.51
CA SER A 295 7.30 -17.40 3.85
C SER A 295 6.16 -16.40 3.57
N PHE A 296 5.02 -16.89 3.10
CA PHE A 296 3.82 -16.08 2.87
C PHE A 296 3.29 -15.49 4.18
N SER A 297 3.10 -16.33 5.21
CA SER A 297 2.56 -15.93 6.49
C SER A 297 3.50 -14.97 7.24
N GLY A 298 4.81 -15.18 7.13
CA GLY A 298 5.82 -14.25 7.64
C GLY A 298 5.72 -12.87 6.98
N THR A 299 5.49 -12.83 5.67
CA THR A 299 5.28 -11.57 4.94
C THR A 299 3.98 -10.88 5.36
N LEU A 300 2.90 -11.64 5.56
CA LEU A 300 1.62 -11.11 6.04
C LEU A 300 1.77 -10.46 7.44
N LEU A 301 2.51 -11.11 8.34
CA LEU A 301 2.82 -10.57 9.66
C LEU A 301 3.72 -9.33 9.60
N GLN A 302 4.69 -9.31 8.69
CA GLN A 302 5.56 -8.14 8.47
C GLN A 302 4.73 -6.93 8.03
N ILE A 303 3.83 -7.11 7.06
CA ILE A 303 2.91 -6.05 6.61
C ILE A 303 2.08 -5.52 7.78
N PHE A 304 1.57 -6.41 8.64
CA PHE A 304 0.79 -5.98 9.80
C PHE A 304 1.65 -5.16 10.77
N GLU A 305 2.85 -5.64 11.09
CA GLU A 305 3.78 -4.96 12.00
C GLU A 305 4.18 -3.57 11.50
N ASP A 306 4.52 -3.44 10.22
CA ASP A 306 4.94 -2.17 9.60
C ASP A 306 3.79 -1.16 9.48
N ASN A 307 2.54 -1.63 9.52
CA ASN A 307 1.34 -0.80 9.34
C ASN A 307 0.44 -0.76 10.58
N LEU A 308 0.98 -1.05 11.76
CA LEU A 308 0.25 -0.88 13.02
C LEU A 308 -0.25 0.55 13.16
N LEU A 309 -1.52 0.68 13.56
CA LEU A 309 -2.25 1.93 13.74
C LEU A 309 -2.48 2.73 12.44
N ASN A 310 -2.00 2.26 11.29
CA ASN A 310 -2.34 2.81 9.99
C ASN A 310 -3.67 2.20 9.52
N GLU A 311 -4.78 2.88 9.77
CA GLU A 311 -6.15 2.38 9.50
C GLU A 311 -6.39 2.05 8.03
N ARG A 312 -5.69 2.73 7.11
CA ARG A 312 -5.76 2.47 5.67
C ARG A 312 -5.39 1.01 5.34
N VAL A 313 -4.46 0.42 6.08
CA VAL A 313 -3.91 -0.91 5.82
C VAL A 313 -4.37 -1.91 6.87
N SER A 314 -4.27 -1.56 8.16
CA SER A 314 -4.58 -2.47 9.28
C SER A 314 -6.03 -2.97 9.26
N VAL A 315 -7.02 -2.14 8.93
CA VAL A 315 -8.43 -2.56 8.90
C VAL A 315 -8.71 -3.54 7.74
N PRO A 316 -8.34 -3.24 6.48
CA PRO A 316 -8.39 -4.23 5.40
C PRO A 316 -7.59 -5.50 5.67
N LEU A 317 -6.45 -5.39 6.38
CA LEU A 317 -5.63 -6.52 6.75
C LEU A 317 -6.33 -7.45 7.75
N LEU A 318 -6.98 -6.89 8.78
CA LEU A 318 -7.80 -7.69 9.71
C LEU A 318 -8.92 -8.43 8.98
N LYS A 319 -9.58 -7.77 8.01
CA LYS A 319 -10.58 -8.44 7.16
C LYS A 319 -9.96 -9.55 6.31
N THR A 320 -8.78 -9.32 5.75
CA THR A 320 -8.05 -10.33 4.98
C THR A 320 -7.69 -11.53 5.86
N LEU A 321 -7.21 -11.27 7.09
CA LEU A 321 -6.87 -12.29 8.09
C LEU A 321 -8.08 -13.15 8.45
N ASP A 322 -9.23 -12.53 8.72
CA ASP A 322 -10.50 -13.24 8.95
C ASP A 322 -10.84 -14.19 7.79
N HIS A 323 -10.74 -13.70 6.55
CA HIS A 323 -10.99 -14.49 5.35
C HIS A 323 -10.05 -15.70 5.24
N VAL A 324 -8.73 -15.51 5.39
CA VAL A 324 -7.76 -16.62 5.25
C VAL A 324 -7.84 -17.62 6.41
N LEU A 325 -8.20 -17.16 7.62
CA LEU A 325 -8.40 -18.02 8.80
C LEU A 325 -9.66 -18.90 8.64
N THR A 326 -10.75 -18.31 8.16
CA THR A 326 -12.04 -19.00 8.01
C THR A 326 -12.04 -20.02 6.85
N HIS A 327 -11.22 -19.80 5.82
CA HIS A 327 -11.11 -20.71 4.67
C HIS A 327 -10.05 -21.80 4.84
N GLY A 328 -9.54 -22.02 6.05
CA GLY A 328 -8.58 -23.09 6.38
C GLY A 328 -7.21 -22.93 5.71
N CYS A 329 -6.85 -21.73 5.27
CA CYS A 329 -5.59 -21.54 4.54
C CYS A 329 -4.34 -21.77 5.43
N PHE A 330 -4.52 -21.82 6.76
CA PHE A 330 -3.48 -22.04 7.74
C PHE A 330 -3.66 -23.34 8.55
N ASP A 331 -4.44 -24.30 8.06
CA ASP A 331 -4.75 -25.55 8.78
C ASP A 331 -3.50 -26.31 9.26
N ILE A 332 -2.41 -26.31 8.46
CA ILE A 332 -1.15 -26.96 8.86
C ILE A 332 -0.60 -26.38 10.17
N PHE A 333 -0.76 -25.08 10.41
CA PHE A 333 -0.29 -24.40 11.62
C PHE A 333 -1.12 -24.75 12.86
N THR A 334 -2.28 -25.38 12.71
CA THR A 334 -3.12 -25.81 13.84
C THR A 334 -2.62 -27.10 14.50
N THR A 335 -1.68 -27.81 13.85
CA THR A 335 -1.11 -29.07 14.34
C THR A 335 -0.05 -28.90 15.42
N GLU A 336 0.48 -27.68 15.59
CA GLU A 336 1.49 -27.32 16.56
C GLU A 336 0.90 -26.38 17.63
N GLU A 337 1.08 -26.72 18.90
CA GLU A 337 0.72 -25.82 20.01
C GLU A 337 1.55 -24.53 19.94
N ASP A 338 0.89 -23.39 20.06
CA ASP A 338 1.53 -22.08 20.08
C ASP A 338 2.46 -21.82 18.88
N HIS A 339 2.04 -22.28 17.69
CA HIS A 339 2.78 -22.07 16.45
C HIS A 339 3.21 -20.59 16.30
N PRO A 340 4.48 -20.29 15.93
CA PRO A 340 5.03 -18.93 15.96
C PRO A 340 4.22 -17.88 15.18
N PHE A 341 3.60 -18.27 14.06
CA PHE A 341 2.70 -17.40 13.31
C PHE A 341 1.52 -16.92 14.16
N ALA A 342 0.84 -17.85 14.84
CA ALA A 342 -0.37 -17.57 15.60
C ALA A 342 -0.05 -16.73 16.84
N VAL A 343 1.09 -17.01 17.50
CA VAL A 343 1.60 -16.20 18.62
C VAL A 343 1.87 -14.75 18.19
N LYS A 344 2.59 -14.55 17.07
CA LYS A 344 2.90 -13.20 16.57
C LYS A 344 1.62 -12.48 16.09
N LEU A 345 0.72 -13.18 15.40
CA LEU A 345 -0.57 -12.63 14.97
C LEU A 345 -1.38 -12.12 16.17
N LEU A 346 -1.47 -12.91 17.24
CA LEU A 346 -2.23 -12.56 18.45
C LEU A 346 -1.69 -11.27 19.06
N ALA A 347 -0.36 -11.16 19.17
CA ALA A 347 0.31 -9.99 19.74
C ALA A 347 0.02 -8.72 18.91
N LEU A 348 0.09 -8.83 17.58
CA LEU A 348 -0.22 -7.71 16.67
C LEU A 348 -1.69 -7.31 16.73
N CYS A 349 -2.62 -8.26 16.70
CA CYS A 349 -4.06 -8.00 16.85
C CYS A 349 -4.36 -7.30 18.18
N LYS A 350 -3.83 -7.81 19.29
CA LYS A 350 -3.98 -7.18 20.61
C LYS A 350 -3.45 -5.75 20.62
N LYS A 351 -2.30 -5.49 20.01
CA LYS A 351 -1.70 -4.15 19.92
C LYS A 351 -2.56 -3.20 19.07
N GLU A 352 -3.09 -3.67 17.94
CA GLU A 352 -3.90 -2.87 17.01
C GLU A 352 -5.25 -2.44 17.60
N ILE A 353 -5.93 -3.34 18.33
CA ILE A 353 -7.24 -3.04 18.91
C ILE A 353 -7.17 -2.39 20.29
N LYS A 354 -5.98 -2.33 20.91
CA LYS A 354 -5.81 -1.82 22.28
C LYS A 354 -6.33 -0.40 22.39
N ASN A 355 -7.32 -0.19 23.26
CA ASN A 355 -7.96 1.10 23.51
C ASN A 355 -8.60 1.76 22.26
N SER A 356 -8.79 1.00 21.17
CA SER A 356 -9.41 1.54 19.96
C SER A 356 -10.85 1.97 20.22
N LYS A 357 -11.24 3.07 19.59
CA LYS A 357 -12.62 3.57 19.58
C LYS A 357 -13.28 3.39 18.21
N ASP A 358 -12.53 2.94 17.21
CA ASP A 358 -13.04 2.66 15.88
C ASP A 358 -13.83 1.35 15.90
N ILE A 359 -15.13 1.46 15.64
CA ILE A 359 -16.06 0.34 15.61
C ILE A 359 -15.66 -0.67 14.52
N GLN A 360 -15.29 -0.22 13.33
CA GLN A 360 -14.98 -1.12 12.20
C GLN A 360 -13.69 -1.91 12.46
N LYS A 361 -12.68 -1.26 13.03
CA LYS A 361 -11.46 -1.93 13.48
C LYS A 361 -11.74 -2.97 14.55
N LEU A 362 -12.56 -2.63 15.55
CA LEU A 362 -12.95 -3.58 16.62
C LEU A 362 -13.73 -4.77 16.06
N LEU A 363 -14.70 -4.53 15.17
CA LEU A 363 -15.47 -5.60 14.52
C LEU A 363 -14.58 -6.55 13.70
N SER A 364 -13.64 -6.00 12.93
CA SER A 364 -12.68 -6.80 12.17
C SER A 364 -11.74 -7.57 13.10
N GLY A 365 -11.36 -6.98 14.24
CA GLY A 365 -10.58 -7.64 15.27
C GLY A 365 -11.30 -8.82 15.93
N ILE A 366 -12.59 -8.70 16.24
CA ILE A 366 -13.41 -9.81 16.78
C ILE A 366 -13.34 -11.02 15.86
N ALA A 367 -13.54 -10.81 14.55
CA ALA A 367 -13.54 -11.88 13.56
C ALA A 367 -12.18 -12.61 13.52
N VAL A 368 -11.07 -11.86 13.57
CA VAL A 368 -9.73 -12.46 13.65
C VAL A 368 -9.55 -13.24 14.96
N PHE A 369 -9.91 -12.69 16.13
CA PHE A 369 -9.79 -13.45 17.39
C PHE A 369 -10.64 -14.73 17.40
N CYS A 370 -11.84 -14.69 16.79
CA CYS A 370 -12.67 -15.86 16.58
C CYS A 370 -11.97 -16.90 15.71
N GLY A 371 -11.43 -16.48 14.56
CA GLY A 371 -10.62 -17.33 13.69
C GLY A 371 -9.39 -17.92 14.40
N MET A 372 -8.80 -17.21 15.36
CA MET A 372 -7.64 -17.68 16.11
C MET A 372 -7.94 -18.74 17.17
N VAL A 373 -9.21 -19.01 17.50
CA VAL A 373 -9.61 -20.07 18.45
C VAL A 373 -9.16 -21.45 17.98
N GLN A 374 -9.03 -21.65 16.66
CA GLN A 374 -8.58 -22.91 16.08
C GLN A 374 -7.16 -23.32 16.52
N PHE A 375 -6.25 -22.37 16.76
CA PHE A 375 -4.85 -22.68 17.11
C PHE A 375 -4.68 -23.13 18.56
N PRO A 376 -4.20 -24.35 18.84
CA PRO A 376 -4.11 -24.88 20.20
C PRO A 376 -3.04 -24.16 21.05
N GLY A 377 -3.07 -24.41 22.37
CA GLY A 377 -2.12 -23.83 23.33
C GLY A 377 -2.59 -22.54 23.98
N ASP A 378 -1.64 -21.68 24.35
CA ASP A 378 -1.91 -20.37 24.94
C ASP A 378 -2.58 -19.40 23.96
N VAL A 379 -2.31 -19.51 22.66
CA VAL A 379 -2.95 -18.67 21.63
C VAL A 379 -4.47 -18.72 21.73
N ARG A 380 -5.07 -19.93 21.78
CA ARG A 380 -6.52 -20.11 21.96
C ARG A 380 -7.02 -19.48 23.25
N ARG A 381 -6.36 -19.76 24.38
CA ARG A 381 -6.75 -19.21 25.69
C ARG A 381 -6.75 -17.68 25.69
N GLN A 382 -5.73 -17.08 25.10
CA GLN A 382 -5.60 -15.63 25.01
C GLN A 382 -6.56 -14.99 24.01
N ALA A 383 -6.89 -15.66 22.91
CA ALA A 383 -7.91 -15.22 21.96
C ALA A 383 -9.30 -15.22 22.60
N LEU A 384 -9.67 -16.31 23.28
CA LEU A 384 -10.91 -16.41 24.06
C LEU A 384 -10.97 -15.35 25.16
N LEU A 385 -9.88 -15.13 25.91
CA LEU A 385 -9.80 -14.07 26.90
C LEU A 385 -10.05 -12.69 26.28
N GLN A 386 -9.48 -12.43 25.10
CA GLN A 386 -9.67 -11.16 24.40
C GLN A 386 -11.11 -10.97 23.93
N LEU A 387 -11.78 -12.03 23.48
CA LEU A 387 -13.22 -12.02 23.16
C LEU A 387 -14.05 -11.77 24.43
N CYS A 388 -13.72 -12.40 25.57
CA CYS A 388 -14.37 -12.12 26.86
C CYS A 388 -14.18 -10.67 27.34
N LEU A 389 -13.08 -10.00 26.99
CA LEU A 389 -12.92 -8.57 27.23
C LEU A 389 -13.87 -7.73 26.36
N LEU A 390 -14.03 -8.11 25.08
CA LEU A 390 -14.88 -7.41 24.11
C LEU A 390 -16.38 -7.60 24.40
N LEU A 391 -16.79 -8.72 25.01
CA LEU A 391 -18.15 -8.93 25.54
C LEU A 391 -18.55 -7.91 26.61
N CYS A 392 -17.59 -7.23 27.25
CA CYS A 392 -17.82 -6.16 28.23
C CYS A 392 -17.40 -4.78 27.69
N HIS A 393 -17.27 -4.62 26.37
CA HIS A 393 -16.89 -3.34 25.78
C HIS A 393 -17.93 -2.24 26.06
N ARG A 394 -17.49 -0.98 26.10
CA ARG A 394 -18.37 0.17 26.35
C ARG A 394 -19.45 0.38 25.28
N PHE A 395 -19.24 -0.15 24.07
CA PHE A 395 -20.19 -0.05 22.97
C PHE A 395 -21.06 -1.31 22.88
N PRO A 396 -22.40 -1.21 23.06
CA PRO A 396 -23.31 -2.35 22.99
C PRO A 396 -23.21 -3.15 21.68
N LEU A 397 -22.98 -2.48 20.54
CA LEU A 397 -22.82 -3.12 19.24
C LEU A 397 -21.63 -4.10 19.22
N ILE A 398 -20.51 -3.73 19.84
CA ILE A 398 -19.32 -4.58 19.95
C ILE A 398 -19.63 -5.81 20.80
N ARG A 399 -20.34 -5.62 21.92
CA ARG A 399 -20.74 -6.73 22.80
C ARG A 399 -21.65 -7.73 22.10
N LYS A 400 -22.72 -7.25 21.46
CA LYS A 400 -23.65 -8.09 20.68
C LYS A 400 -22.95 -8.86 19.58
N THR A 401 -22.12 -8.18 18.79
CA THR A 401 -21.41 -8.83 17.68
C THR A 401 -20.40 -9.86 18.18
N THR A 402 -19.69 -9.56 19.27
CA THR A 402 -18.78 -10.53 19.90
C THR A 402 -19.53 -11.77 20.34
N ALA A 403 -20.68 -11.61 21.00
CA ALA A 403 -21.48 -12.76 21.45
C ALA A 403 -21.94 -13.65 20.30
N SER A 404 -22.49 -13.05 19.22
CA SER A 404 -22.92 -13.79 18.04
C SER A 404 -21.78 -14.52 17.35
N GLN A 405 -20.62 -13.88 17.16
CA GLN A 405 -19.49 -14.53 16.49
C GLN A 405 -18.83 -15.61 17.35
N VAL A 406 -18.71 -15.40 18.67
CA VAL A 406 -18.20 -16.43 19.59
C VAL A 406 -19.12 -17.65 19.59
N TYR A 407 -20.44 -17.44 19.57
CA TYR A 407 -21.43 -18.50 19.45
C TYR A 407 -21.19 -19.34 18.19
N GLU A 408 -21.10 -18.70 17.02
CA GLU A 408 -20.85 -19.39 15.74
C GLU A 408 -19.49 -20.11 15.72
N THR A 409 -18.47 -19.48 16.30
CA THR A 409 -17.10 -20.02 16.38
C THR A 409 -17.06 -21.30 17.20
N LEU A 410 -17.69 -21.32 18.38
CA LEU A 410 -17.70 -22.49 19.25
C LEU A 410 -18.57 -23.64 18.71
N LEU A 411 -19.58 -23.33 17.89
CA LEU A 411 -20.31 -24.36 17.15
C LEU A 411 -19.46 -24.96 16.02
N THR A 412 -18.66 -24.12 15.36
CA THR A 412 -17.77 -24.56 14.26
C THR A 412 -16.61 -25.41 14.77
N TYR A 413 -15.99 -24.99 15.89
CA TYR A 413 -14.88 -25.66 16.56
C TYR A 413 -15.34 -26.30 17.87
N SER A 414 -16.30 -27.23 17.78
CA SER A 414 -16.94 -27.85 18.94
C SER A 414 -16.01 -28.74 19.78
N ASP A 415 -14.87 -29.14 19.22
CA ASP A 415 -13.79 -29.87 19.89
C ASP A 415 -12.96 -29.00 20.85
N VAL A 416 -13.15 -27.67 20.82
CA VAL A 416 -12.42 -26.72 21.68
C VAL A 416 -12.82 -26.83 23.15
N VAL A 417 -14.06 -27.23 23.45
CA VAL A 417 -14.60 -27.40 24.80
C VAL A 417 -15.34 -28.74 24.91
N GLY A 418 -15.50 -29.26 26.14
CA GLY A 418 -16.30 -30.48 26.35
C GLY A 418 -17.78 -30.25 25.98
N ALA A 419 -18.46 -31.29 25.47
CA ALA A 419 -19.85 -31.19 25.01
C ALA A 419 -20.81 -30.59 26.05
N ASP A 420 -20.72 -31.04 27.31
CA ASP A 420 -21.55 -30.52 28.40
C ASP A 420 -21.30 -29.03 28.69
N VAL A 421 -20.06 -28.57 28.49
CA VAL A 421 -19.66 -27.17 28.66
C VAL A 421 -20.14 -26.33 27.47
N LEU A 422 -20.10 -26.89 26.26
CA LEU A 422 -20.53 -26.20 25.04
C LEU A 422 -22.00 -25.78 25.13
N ASP A 423 -22.89 -26.69 25.55
CA ASP A 423 -24.33 -26.40 25.69
C ASP A 423 -24.58 -25.24 26.67
N GLU A 424 -23.85 -25.22 27.79
CA GLU A 424 -23.95 -24.14 28.77
C GLU A 424 -23.42 -22.80 28.21
N VAL A 425 -22.27 -22.81 27.53
CA VAL A 425 -21.67 -21.63 26.92
C VAL A 425 -22.59 -21.02 25.86
N VAL A 426 -23.13 -21.87 24.97
CA VAL A 426 -24.06 -21.49 23.89
C VAL A 426 -25.32 -20.86 24.49
N THR A 427 -25.88 -21.43 25.55
CA THR A 427 -27.04 -20.90 26.28
C THR A 427 -26.74 -19.51 26.88
N VAL A 428 -25.58 -19.35 27.54
CA VAL A 428 -25.21 -18.05 28.12
C VAL A 428 -25.03 -17.00 27.02
N LEU A 429 -24.43 -17.35 25.89
CA LEU A 429 -24.24 -16.44 24.75
C LEU A 429 -25.58 -16.04 24.10
N SER A 430 -26.55 -16.94 23.99
CA SER A 430 -27.86 -16.66 23.38
C SER A 430 -28.81 -15.89 24.29
N ASP A 431 -28.89 -16.27 25.57
CA ASP A 431 -29.94 -15.79 26.49
C ASP A 431 -29.57 -14.46 27.16
N THR A 432 -28.29 -14.11 27.16
CA THR A 432 -27.81 -12.86 27.75
C THR A 432 -28.15 -11.66 26.87
N ALA A 433 -28.82 -10.65 27.43
CA ALA A 433 -29.01 -9.35 26.78
C ALA A 433 -27.68 -8.56 26.78
N TRP A 434 -26.84 -8.76 25.77
CA TRP A 434 -25.49 -8.14 25.68
C TRP A 434 -25.49 -6.62 25.51
N ASP A 435 -26.64 -5.97 25.31
CA ASP A 435 -26.82 -4.51 25.35
C ASP A 435 -27.23 -3.97 26.73
N ALA A 436 -27.45 -4.82 27.72
CA ALA A 436 -27.78 -4.42 29.09
C ALA A 436 -26.62 -3.68 29.79
N GLU A 437 -26.87 -3.27 31.05
CA GLU A 437 -25.87 -2.62 31.88
C GLU A 437 -24.63 -3.49 32.10
N LEU A 438 -23.46 -2.84 32.17
CA LEU A 438 -22.18 -3.54 32.31
C LEU A 438 -22.09 -4.40 33.58
N ALA A 439 -22.81 -4.06 34.64
CA ALA A 439 -22.86 -4.89 35.85
C ALA A 439 -23.42 -6.28 35.56
N VAL A 440 -24.57 -6.35 34.88
CA VAL A 440 -25.24 -7.60 34.48
C VAL A 440 -24.38 -8.38 33.49
N VAL A 441 -23.85 -7.70 32.47
CA VAL A 441 -23.04 -8.33 31.43
C VAL A 441 -21.74 -8.93 32.00
N ARG A 442 -21.14 -8.28 33.00
CA ARG A 442 -19.91 -8.77 33.65
C ARG A 442 -20.10 -10.08 34.39
N GLU A 443 -21.25 -10.30 35.02
CA GLU A 443 -21.56 -11.56 35.69
C GLU A 443 -21.61 -12.72 34.69
N GLN A 444 -22.34 -12.55 33.58
CA GLN A 444 -22.42 -13.56 32.53
C GLN A 444 -21.08 -13.79 31.84
N ARG A 445 -20.32 -12.73 31.58
CA ARG A 445 -18.95 -12.84 31.06
C ARG A 445 -18.04 -13.62 32.01
N ASN A 446 -18.10 -13.38 33.32
CA ASN A 446 -17.29 -14.12 34.29
C ASN A 446 -17.63 -15.61 34.31
N ARG A 447 -18.93 -15.95 34.22
CA ARG A 447 -19.38 -17.34 34.04
C ARG A 447 -18.81 -17.96 32.76
N LEU A 448 -18.83 -17.24 31.64
CA LEU A 448 -18.18 -17.69 30.40
C LEU A 448 -16.67 -17.89 30.57
N CYS A 449 -15.98 -17.03 31.30
CA CYS A 449 -14.55 -17.21 31.57
C CYS A 449 -14.28 -18.52 32.33
N ASP A 450 -15.10 -18.84 33.33
CA ASP A 450 -14.97 -20.08 34.10
C ASP A 450 -15.20 -21.31 33.22
N LEU A 451 -16.27 -21.29 32.41
CA LEU A 451 -16.62 -22.38 31.48
C LEU A 451 -15.53 -22.61 30.42
N LEU A 452 -14.96 -21.53 29.88
CA LEU A 452 -13.91 -21.57 28.85
C LEU A 452 -12.50 -21.79 29.43
N GLY A 453 -12.35 -21.88 30.76
CA GLY A 453 -11.05 -22.06 31.41
C GLY A 453 -10.08 -20.90 31.23
N VAL A 454 -10.58 -19.67 31.07
CA VAL A 454 -9.77 -18.45 30.91
C VAL A 454 -9.86 -17.54 32.15
N PRO A 455 -8.82 -16.77 32.50
CA PRO A 455 -8.84 -15.96 33.71
C PRO A 455 -9.91 -14.86 33.64
N ARG A 456 -10.65 -14.67 34.74
CA ARG A 456 -11.61 -13.57 34.85
C ARG A 456 -10.89 -12.21 34.79
N PRO A 457 -11.26 -11.32 33.85
CA PRO A 457 -10.63 -10.00 33.80
C PRO A 457 -10.96 -9.16 35.04
N GLN A 458 -9.91 -8.68 35.69
CA GLN A 458 -10.00 -7.81 36.87
C GLN A 458 -10.11 -6.34 36.47
N LEU A 459 -10.85 -5.55 37.26
CA LEU A 459 -10.88 -4.10 37.12
C LEU A 459 -9.54 -3.54 37.56
N VAL A 460 -8.81 -2.91 36.63
CA VAL A 460 -7.68 -2.06 37.02
C VAL A 460 -8.28 -0.77 37.57
N PRO A 461 -8.02 -0.38 38.83
CA PRO A 461 -8.46 0.90 39.35
C PRO A 461 -7.85 2.00 38.48
N GLN A 462 -8.68 2.94 37.99
CA GLN A 462 -8.13 4.14 37.38
C GLN A 462 -7.31 4.90 38.44
N PRO A 463 -6.07 5.33 38.15
CA PRO A 463 -5.37 6.27 39.02
C PRO A 463 -6.26 7.51 39.15
N GLY A 464 -6.60 7.86 40.39
CA GLY A 464 -7.76 8.68 40.72
C GLY A 464 -7.88 10.00 39.97
N ALA A 465 -9.12 10.32 39.59
CA ALA A 465 -9.56 11.71 39.63
C ALA A 465 -9.56 12.14 41.11
N CYS A 466 -8.46 12.76 41.54
CA CYS A 466 -8.45 13.65 42.69
C CYS A 466 -8.62 15.08 42.18
#